data_AF-A0A519QT96-F1
#
_entry.id   AF-A0A519QT96-F1
#
_cell.length_a   1.000
_cell.length_b   1.000
_cell.length_c   1.000
_cell.angle_alpha   90.00
_cell.angle_beta   90.00
_cell.angle_gamma   90.00
#
_symmetry.space_group_name_H-M   'P 1'
#
loop_
_entity.id
_entity.type
_entity.pdbx_description
1 polymer ?
#
loop_
_entity_poly.entity_id
_entity_poly.type
_entity_poly.pdbx_seq_one_letter_code
_entity_poly.pdbx_strand_id
1 'polypeptide(L)'
;MNTKLTLTIEQDVIQKAKDYARGKNRSLSDIIENYLKSLTKDDSKEKKTKLSPIVQSLKGSFKMPADFDYKEELRKGLEEKYL
;
A
#
# COMPACT_ATOMS: atom_id res chain seq x y z
N MET A 1 14.90 0.24 -14.70
CA MET A 1 15.96 -0.52 -15.40
C MET A 1 15.59 -1.99 -15.29
N ASN A 2 15.51 -2.72 -16.40
CA ASN A 2 15.06 -4.11 -16.37
C ASN A 2 16.28 -5.03 -16.37
N THR A 3 16.35 -5.96 -15.42
CA THR A 3 17.44 -6.93 -15.27
C THR A 3 16.90 -8.35 -15.42
N LYS A 4 17.71 -9.25 -15.97
CA LYS A 4 17.34 -10.66 -16.14
C LYS A 4 17.65 -11.42 -14.86
N LEU A 5 16.63 -12.12 -14.32
CA LEU A 5 16.76 -13.06 -13.20
C LEU A 5 16.63 -14.48 -13.74
N THR A 6 17.61 -15.34 -13.45
CA THR A 6 17.58 -16.77 -13.79
C THR A 6 17.31 -17.56 -12.52
N LEU A 7 16.27 -18.41 -12.53
CA LEU A 7 15.88 -19.25 -11.40
C LEU A 7 16.00 -20.72 -11.80
N THR A 8 16.53 -21.55 -10.89
CA THR A 8 16.52 -23.01 -11.04
C THR A 8 15.27 -23.55 -10.37
N ILE A 9 14.39 -24.17 -11.16
CA ILE A 9 13.09 -24.69 -10.71
C ILE A 9 12.88 -26.03 -11.41
N GLU A 10 12.15 -26.94 -10.75
CA GLU A 10 11.75 -28.23 -11.31
C GLU A 10 10.96 -28.08 -12.63
N GLN A 11 11.22 -28.98 -13.57
CA GLN A 11 10.65 -28.89 -14.93
C GLN A 11 9.13 -29.04 -14.94
N ASP A 12 8.56 -29.89 -14.08
CA ASP A 12 7.11 -30.08 -14.01
C ASP A 12 6.41 -28.82 -13.49
N VAL A 13 7.05 -28.11 -12.54
CA VAL A 13 6.56 -26.84 -12.00
C VAL A 13 6.58 -25.76 -13.08
N ILE A 14 7.64 -25.68 -13.90
CA ILE A 14 7.71 -24.73 -15.02
C ILE A 14 6.56 -24.96 -16.00
N GLN A 15 6.24 -26.22 -16.29
CA GLN A 15 5.17 -26.56 -17.23
C GLN A 15 3.80 -26.13 -16.69
N LYS A 16 3.47 -26.53 -15.45
CA LYS A 16 2.22 -26.13 -14.77
C LYS A 16 2.07 -24.61 -14.69
N ALA A 17 3.17 -23.90 -14.40
CA ALA A 17 3.16 -22.45 -14.29
C ALA A 17 2.93 -21.75 -15.64
N LYS A 18 3.50 -22.27 -16.74
CA LYS A 18 3.24 -21.77 -18.10
C LYS A 18 1.78 -21.98 -18.52
N ASP A 19 1.23 -23.14 -18.23
CA ASP A 19 -0.17 -23.45 -18.57
C ASP A 19 -1.15 -22.57 -17.78
N TYR A 20 -0.87 -22.35 -16.49
CA TYR A 20 -1.59 -21.38 -15.67
C TYR A 20 -1.52 -19.96 -16.24
N ALA A 21 -0.33 -19.51 -16.64
CA ALA A 21 -0.12 -18.18 -17.18
C ALA A 21 -0.90 -17.96 -18.50
N ARG A 22 -0.87 -18.95 -19.40
CA ARG A 22 -1.66 -18.95 -20.64
C ARG A 22 -3.16 -18.87 -20.35
N GLY A 23 -3.67 -19.69 -19.43
CA GLY A 23 -5.08 -19.67 -19.03
C GLY A 23 -5.53 -18.32 -18.44
N LYS A 24 -4.59 -17.51 -17.94
CA LYS A 24 -4.84 -16.17 -17.41
C LYS A 24 -4.50 -15.04 -18.40
N ASN A 25 -4.14 -15.36 -19.65
CA ASN A 25 -3.66 -14.41 -20.66
C ASN A 25 -2.53 -13.50 -20.14
N ARG A 26 -1.58 -14.08 -19.38
CA ARG A 26 -0.42 -13.37 -18.85
C ARG A 26 0.86 -14.14 -19.12
N SER A 27 2.00 -13.43 -19.13
CA SER A 27 3.29 -14.11 -19.19
C SER A 27 3.69 -14.63 -17.81
N LEU A 28 4.49 -15.69 -17.78
CA LEU A 28 5.05 -16.21 -16.53
C LEU A 28 5.92 -15.15 -15.83
N SER A 29 6.68 -14.37 -16.60
CA SER A 29 7.49 -13.27 -16.10
C SER A 29 6.63 -12.20 -15.40
N ASP A 30 5.49 -11.82 -15.97
CA ASP A 30 4.58 -10.84 -15.35
C ASP A 30 4.02 -11.33 -14.02
N ILE A 31 3.71 -12.64 -13.93
CA ILE A 31 3.18 -13.24 -12.70
C ILE A 31 4.25 -13.22 -11.61
N ILE A 32 5.47 -13.65 -11.93
CA ILE A 32 6.58 -13.69 -10.97
C ILE A 32 6.98 -12.28 -10.53
N GLU A 33 7.08 -11.33 -11.46
CA GLU A 33 7.41 -9.94 -11.13
C GLU A 33 6.36 -9.34 -10.18
N ASN A 34 5.07 -9.54 -10.45
CA ASN A 34 4.00 -9.05 -9.58
C ASN A 34 4.01 -9.72 -8.21
N TYR A 35 4.32 -11.01 -8.14
CA TYR A 35 4.44 -11.72 -6.88
C TYR A 35 5.60 -11.18 -6.03
N LEU A 36 6.78 -11.00 -6.63
CA LEU A 36 7.93 -10.40 -5.96
C LEU A 36 7.65 -8.96 -5.50
N LYS A 37 6.96 -8.16 -6.33
CA LYS A 37 6.48 -6.81 -5.94
C LYS A 37 5.53 -6.86 -4.76
N SER A 38 4.65 -7.86 -4.69
CA SER A 38 3.71 -8.03 -3.57
C SER A 38 4.45 -8.35 -2.27
N LEU A 39 5.45 -9.25 -2.32
CA LEU A 39 6.24 -9.62 -1.15
C LEU A 39 7.08 -8.45 -0.62
N THR A 40 7.66 -7.67 -1.52
CA THR A 40 8.53 -6.52 -1.17
C THR A 40 7.75 -5.24 -0.84
N LYS A 41 6.41 -5.25 -0.99
CA LYS A 41 5.58 -4.08 -0.73
C LYS A 41 5.49 -3.77 0.77
N ASP A 42 5.48 -4.79 1.63
CA ASP A 42 5.35 -4.65 3.08
C ASP A 42 6.65 -4.16 3.75
N ASP A 43 7.83 -4.50 3.23
CA ASP A 43 9.10 -3.99 3.76
C ASP A 43 9.34 -2.51 3.42
N SER A 44 8.56 -1.96 2.48
CA SER A 44 8.53 -0.53 2.20
C SER A 44 7.63 0.28 3.16
N LYS A 45 7.25 -0.30 4.30
CA LYS A 45 6.56 0.40 5.42
C LYS A 45 7.35 1.57 6.02
N GLU A 46 8.55 1.86 5.55
CA GLU A 46 9.25 3.13 5.83
C GLU A 46 9.18 4.17 4.71
N LYS A 47 8.37 3.96 3.66
CA LYS A 47 7.74 5.13 3.03
C LYS A 47 6.67 5.60 4.01
N LYS A 48 7.13 6.33 5.04
CA LYS A 48 6.35 7.39 5.68
C LYS A 48 5.53 7.99 4.55
N THR A 49 4.23 7.74 4.53
CA THR A 49 3.32 8.40 3.59
C THR A 49 3.67 9.86 3.73
N LYS A 50 4.38 10.43 2.74
CA LYS A 50 4.80 11.82 2.80
C LYS A 50 3.48 12.58 2.86
N LEU A 51 3.15 13.07 4.05
CA LEU A 51 2.01 13.95 4.21
C LEU A 51 2.20 15.05 3.18
N SER A 52 1.12 15.44 2.51
CA SER A 52 1.16 16.65 1.66
C SER A 52 1.82 17.78 2.46
N PRO A 53 2.65 18.66 1.85
CA PRO A 53 3.35 19.72 2.58
C PRO A 53 2.45 20.53 3.53
N ILE A 54 1.19 20.74 3.13
CA ILE A 54 0.15 21.41 3.94
C ILE A 54 -0.26 20.55 5.15
N VAL A 55 -0.48 19.25 4.95
CA VAL A 55 -0.84 18.34 6.04
C VAL A 55 0.33 18.16 7.01
N GLN A 56 1.57 18.19 6.49
CA GLN A 56 2.77 18.15 7.32
C GLN A 56 2.93 19.41 8.17
N SER A 57 2.65 20.60 7.63
CA SER A 57 2.73 21.86 8.40
C SER A 57 1.63 21.97 9.46
N LEU A 58 0.47 21.34 9.24
CA LEU A 58 -0.62 21.28 10.22
C LEU A 58 -0.41 20.20 11.29
N LYS A 59 0.48 19.22 11.06
CA LYS A 59 0.74 18.16 12.03
C LYS A 59 1.40 18.76 13.28
N GLY A 60 0.67 18.71 14.40
CA GLY A 60 1.15 19.21 15.69
C GLY A 60 0.91 20.72 15.92
N SER A 61 0.23 21.41 15.02
CA SER A 61 -0.21 22.80 15.24
C SER A 61 -1.29 22.89 16.31
N PHE A 62 -2.11 21.85 16.45
CA PHE A 62 -3.12 21.75 17.50
C PHE A 62 -2.53 21.17 18.79
N LYS A 63 -2.70 21.90 19.90
CA LYS A 63 -2.37 21.44 21.24
C LYS A 63 -3.68 21.00 21.90
N MET A 64 -3.79 19.71 22.17
CA MET A 64 -4.99 19.14 22.77
C MET A 64 -5.08 19.53 24.26
N PRO A 65 -6.20 20.13 24.71
CA PRO A 65 -6.48 20.31 26.14
C PRO A 65 -6.55 18.95 26.87
N ALA A 66 -6.28 18.94 28.17
CA ALA A 66 -6.27 17.71 28.97
C ALA A 66 -7.67 17.07 29.11
N ASP A 67 -8.71 17.87 28.98
CA ASP A 67 -10.13 17.54 29.08
C ASP A 67 -10.85 17.45 27.72
N PHE A 68 -10.09 17.35 26.63
CA PHE A 68 -10.64 17.35 25.28
C PHE A 68 -11.36 16.04 24.95
N ASP A 69 -12.69 16.09 24.85
CA ASP A 69 -13.50 14.99 24.30
C ASP A 69 -13.71 15.19 22.80
N TYR A 70 -12.96 14.41 22.01
CA TYR A 70 -13.04 14.43 20.55
C TYR A 70 -14.46 14.20 20.01
N LYS A 71 -15.26 13.34 20.64
CA LYS A 71 -16.58 12.98 20.11
C LYS A 71 -17.58 14.10 20.31
N GLU A 72 -17.57 14.74 21.48
CA GLU A 72 -18.46 15.86 21.78
C GLU A 72 -18.12 17.09 20.93
N GLU A 73 -16.84 17.41 20.77
CA GLU A 73 -16.42 18.55 19.94
C GLU A 73 -16.71 18.31 18.45
N LEU A 74 -16.54 17.09 17.97
CA LEU A 74 -16.95 16.73 16.61
C LEU A 74 -18.45 16.87 16.40
N ARG A 75 -19.26 16.44 17.38
CA ARG A 75 -20.71 16.55 17.33
C ARG A 75 -21.15 18.02 17.25
N LYS A 76 -20.64 18.88 18.15
CA LYS A 76 -20.92 20.32 18.13
C LYS A 76 -20.54 20.98 16.81
N GLY A 77 -19.34 20.69 16.29
CA GLY A 77 -18.89 21.28 15.02
C GLY A 77 -19.71 20.84 13.81
N LEU A 78 -20.28 19.63 13.83
CA LEU A 78 -21.22 19.17 12.81
C LEU A 78 -22.59 19.82 12.97
N GLU A 79 -23.08 19.96 14.21
CA GLU A 79 -24.31 20.69 14.51
C GLU A 79 -24.20 22.13 14.00
N GLU A 80 -23.17 22.90 14.38
CA GLU A 80 -22.98 24.29 13.92
C GLU A 80 -22.85 24.45 12.40
N LYS A 81 -22.35 23.42 11.72
CA LYS A 81 -22.12 23.47 10.27
C LYS A 81 -23.37 23.14 9.46
N TYR A 82 -24.25 22.31 10.00
CA TYR A 82 -25.35 21.69 9.24
C TYR A 82 -26.75 21.93 9.84
N LEU A 83 -26.86 22.41 11.07
CA LEU A 83 -28.09 22.90 11.71
C LEU A 83 -28.08 24.43 11.82
#